data_AF-T1AZ79-F1
#
_entry.id   AF-T1AZ79-F1
#
_cell.length_a   1.000
_cell.length_b   1.000
_cell.length_c   1.000
_cell.angle_alpha   90.00
_cell.angle_beta   90.00
_cell.angle_gamma   90.00
#
_symmetry.space_group_name_H-M   'P 1'
#
loop_
_entity.id
_entity.type
_entity.pdbx_description
1 polymer ?
#
loop_
_entity_poly.entity_id
_entity_poly.type
_entity_poly.pdbx_seq_one_letter_code
_entity_poly.pdbx_strand_id
1 'polypeptide(L)'
;NRALHHVVPEDRVFRIDHYLGKETVQNLLVFRFGNTLFQRIWNRDVIAHVELTVAEDIGVEDRGALYQETGAIRDVVQNHLFQLLALTCMGAPTSFAADALRDEKVKVLRAIRPIQPADVVRGQYTAGEAGGLQLAGYRAIPGVPHASETETYAALRLHVDTWEWAGVPIYLRTGKAM
;
A
#
# COMPACT_ATOMS: atom_id res chain seq x y z
N ASN A 1 -6.71 10.44 -16.63
CA ASN A 1 -7.08 11.70 -15.95
C ASN A 1 -7.47 12.81 -16.92
N ARG A 2 -6.57 13.38 -17.73
CA ARG A 2 -6.91 14.49 -18.64
C ARG A 2 -8.14 14.22 -19.54
N ALA A 3 -8.18 13.06 -20.21
CA ALA A 3 -9.32 12.64 -21.03
C ALA A 3 -10.65 12.60 -20.27
N LEU A 4 -10.63 12.09 -19.02
CA LEU A 4 -11.81 12.02 -18.17
C LEU A 4 -12.29 13.41 -17.74
N HIS A 5 -11.36 14.30 -17.39
CA HIS A 5 -11.67 15.66 -16.94
C HIS A 5 -12.23 16.58 -18.03
N HIS A 6 -12.08 16.21 -19.31
CA HIS A 6 -12.77 16.90 -20.41
C HIS A 6 -14.27 16.67 -20.42
N VAL A 7 -14.75 15.57 -19.81
CA VAL A 7 -16.16 15.15 -19.87
C VAL A 7 -16.83 15.09 -18.49
N VAL A 8 -16.06 14.85 -17.42
CA VAL A 8 -16.58 14.73 -16.05
C VAL A 8 -15.69 15.53 -15.10
N PRO A 9 -16.25 16.49 -14.33
CA PRO A 9 -15.49 17.21 -13.31
C PRO A 9 -15.11 16.28 -12.15
N GLU A 10 -14.01 16.59 -11.45
CA GLU A 10 -13.41 15.69 -10.45
C GLU A 10 -14.34 15.38 -9.26
N ASP A 11 -15.22 16.29 -8.88
CA ASP A 11 -16.23 16.09 -7.82
C ASP A 11 -17.25 15.00 -8.16
N ARG A 12 -17.31 14.57 -9.43
CA ARG A 12 -18.16 13.47 -9.93
C ARG A 12 -17.36 12.22 -10.28
N VAL A 13 -16.06 12.17 -10.01
CA VAL A 13 -15.21 11.00 -10.29
C VAL A 13 -14.89 10.25 -9.00
N PHE A 14 -15.43 9.04 -8.88
CA PHE A 14 -15.20 8.16 -7.73
C PHE A 14 -14.27 7.01 -8.11
N ARG A 15 -12.96 7.21 -7.90
CA ARG A 15 -11.96 6.16 -8.12
C ARG A 15 -11.93 5.23 -6.93
N ILE A 16 -12.08 3.93 -7.20
CA ILE A 16 -12.19 2.93 -6.15
C ILE A 16 -10.81 2.41 -5.77
N ASP A 17 -10.53 2.47 -4.47
CA ASP A 17 -9.61 1.60 -3.79
C ASP A 17 -10.42 0.88 -2.71
N HIS A 18 -10.64 -0.42 -2.87
CA HIS A 18 -11.56 -1.16 -2.01
C HIS A 18 -11.05 -1.29 -0.56
N TYR A 19 -9.75 -1.10 -0.30
CA TYR A 19 -9.23 -1.10 1.07
C TYR A 19 -9.81 0.07 1.88
N LEU A 20 -10.12 1.21 1.24
CA LEU A 20 -10.75 2.35 1.90
C LEU A 20 -12.19 2.06 2.36
N GLY A 21 -12.80 0.99 1.85
CA GLY A 21 -14.12 0.51 2.29
C GLY A 21 -14.06 -0.45 3.48
N LYS A 22 -12.88 -0.92 3.89
CA LYS A 22 -12.73 -1.85 5.02
C LYS A 22 -12.94 -1.10 6.34
N GLU A 23 -13.75 -1.66 7.22
CA GLU A 23 -14.11 -1.06 8.50
C GLU A 23 -12.87 -0.71 9.34
N THR A 24 -11.90 -1.62 9.42
CA THR A 24 -10.65 -1.40 10.17
C THR A 24 -9.82 -0.24 9.61
N VAL A 25 -9.85 -0.02 8.30
CA VAL A 25 -9.16 1.09 7.63
C VAL A 25 -9.85 2.41 7.93
N GLN A 26 -11.18 2.45 7.91
CA GLN A 26 -11.96 3.64 8.26
C GLN A 26 -11.78 4.01 9.74
N ASN A 27 -11.74 3.00 10.62
CA ASN A 27 -11.53 3.19 12.06
C ASN A 27 -10.18 3.82 12.41
N LEU A 28 -9.18 3.78 11.52
CA LEU A 28 -7.89 4.44 11.74
C LEU A 28 -8.04 5.95 11.99
N LEU A 29 -8.98 6.61 11.30
CA LEU A 29 -9.23 8.04 11.49
C LEU A 29 -9.81 8.36 12.87
N VAL A 30 -10.78 7.56 13.32
CA VAL A 30 -11.40 7.69 14.65
C VAL A 30 -10.38 7.36 15.74
N PHE A 31 -9.60 6.30 15.55
CA PHE A 31 -8.54 5.89 16.46
C PHE A 31 -7.52 7.01 16.68
N ARG A 32 -7.03 7.63 15.61
CA ARG A 32 -5.97 8.67 15.69
C ARG A 32 -6.48 10.02 16.17
N PHE A 33 -7.61 10.48 15.66
CA PHE A 33 -8.06 11.86 15.88
C PHE A 33 -9.24 11.99 16.86
N GLY A 34 -9.88 10.88 17.23
CA GLY A 34 -10.88 10.82 18.30
C GLY A 34 -10.29 10.58 19.69
N ASN A 35 -8.99 10.26 19.79
CA ASN A 35 -8.34 9.89 21.05
C ASN A 35 -7.08 10.73 21.30
N THR A 36 -7.14 11.60 22.31
CA THR A 36 -6.02 12.51 22.66
C THR A 36 -4.74 11.79 23.09
N LEU A 37 -4.87 10.58 23.64
CA LEU A 37 -3.72 9.74 23.99
C LEU A 37 -2.89 9.39 22.76
N PHE A 38 -3.55 8.86 21.72
CA PHE A 38 -2.86 8.44 20.50
C PHE A 38 -2.27 9.63 19.74
N GLN A 39 -2.99 10.76 19.68
CA GLN A 39 -2.48 11.97 19.03
C GLN A 39 -1.10 12.42 19.57
N ARG A 40 -0.84 12.25 20.87
CA ARG A 40 0.42 12.68 21.51
C ARG A 40 1.60 11.76 21.21
N ILE A 41 1.35 10.47 21.00
CA ILE A 41 2.39 9.46 20.78
C ILE A 41 2.55 9.08 19.30
N TRP A 42 1.74 9.63 18.41
CA TRP A 42 1.73 9.31 16.98
C TRP A 42 2.69 10.18 16.17
N ASN A 43 3.98 10.18 16.55
CA ASN A 43 5.01 10.98 15.89
C ASN A 43 6.40 10.36 16.09
N ARG A 44 7.38 10.92 15.39
CA ARG A 44 8.79 10.52 15.40
C ARG A 44 9.50 10.55 16.76
N ASP A 45 9.00 11.28 17.74
CA ASP A 45 9.64 11.36 19.05
C ASP A 45 9.34 10.11 19.88
N VAL A 46 8.33 9.32 19.50
CA VAL A 46 7.91 8.10 20.19
C VAL A 46 7.95 6.87 19.28
N ILE A 47 7.60 7.01 18.00
CA ILE A 47 7.54 5.88 17.06
C ILE A 47 8.93 5.63 16.45
N ALA A 48 9.45 4.42 16.67
CA ALA A 48 10.71 3.98 16.09
C ALA A 48 10.59 3.61 14.60
N HIS A 49 9.50 2.97 14.19
CA HIS A 49 9.19 2.63 12.80
C HIS A 49 7.71 2.29 12.62
N VAL A 50 7.26 2.19 11.37
CA VAL A 50 5.92 1.72 10.99
C VAL A 50 6.06 0.54 10.03
N GLU A 51 5.24 -0.51 10.21
CA GLU A 51 5.13 -1.62 9.25
C GLU A 51 3.69 -1.73 8.75
N LEU A 52 3.51 -1.79 7.43
CA LEU A 52 2.23 -2.06 6.78
C LEU A 52 2.36 -3.34 5.95
N THR A 53 1.57 -4.35 6.31
CA THR A 53 1.65 -5.70 5.72
C THR A 53 0.33 -6.08 5.06
N VAL A 54 0.41 -6.55 3.82
CA VAL A 54 -0.69 -7.24 3.12
C VAL A 54 -0.17 -8.60 2.66
N ALA A 55 -0.44 -9.65 3.45
CA ALA A 55 -0.05 -11.01 3.14
C ALA A 55 -1.28 -11.81 2.69
N GLU A 56 -1.10 -12.62 1.65
CA GLU A 56 -2.12 -13.51 1.12
C GLU A 56 -1.57 -14.94 1.07
N ASP A 57 -2.28 -15.88 1.69
CA ASP A 57 -1.92 -17.30 1.68
C ASP A 57 -2.13 -17.92 0.28
N ILE A 58 -2.97 -17.30 -0.55
CA ILE A 58 -3.26 -17.75 -1.91
C ILE A 58 -2.15 -17.35 -2.89
N GLY A 59 -1.93 -18.20 -3.88
CA GLY A 59 -1.05 -17.91 -5.03
C GLY A 59 -1.71 -16.99 -6.06
N VAL A 60 -1.14 -16.94 -7.27
CA VAL A 60 -1.72 -16.22 -8.42
C VAL A 60 -2.87 -17.00 -9.09
N GLU A 61 -2.97 -18.30 -8.81
CA GLU A 61 -4.04 -19.18 -9.29
C GLU A 61 -4.13 -19.20 -10.82
N ASP A 62 -5.30 -18.96 -11.40
CA ASP A 62 -5.55 -18.99 -12.85
C ASP A 62 -5.25 -17.64 -13.56
N ARG A 63 -4.84 -16.61 -12.79
CA ARG A 63 -4.64 -15.23 -13.30
C ARG A 63 -3.21 -14.95 -13.77
N GLY A 64 -2.47 -15.99 -14.16
CA GLY A 64 -1.04 -15.90 -14.53
C GLY A 64 -0.74 -14.79 -15.53
N ALA A 65 -1.45 -14.75 -16.66
CA ALA A 65 -1.25 -13.76 -17.72
C ALA A 65 -1.51 -12.31 -17.25
N LEU A 66 -2.57 -12.08 -16.48
CA LEU A 66 -2.90 -10.76 -15.95
C LEU A 66 -1.88 -10.30 -14.90
N TYR A 67 -1.51 -11.19 -13.99
CA TYR A 67 -0.57 -10.88 -12.92
C TYR A 67 0.84 -10.63 -13.47
N GLN A 68 1.23 -11.31 -14.56
CA GLN A 68 2.52 -11.15 -15.22
C GLN A 68 2.78 -9.70 -15.67
N GLU A 69 1.75 -8.99 -16.13
CA GLU A 69 1.85 -7.58 -16.53
C GLU A 69 1.84 -6.62 -15.33
N THR A 70 1.31 -7.08 -14.19
CA THR A 70 1.02 -6.23 -13.03
C THR A 70 2.15 -6.31 -11.99
N GLY A 71 2.38 -7.50 -11.44
CA GLY A 71 3.29 -7.73 -10.30
C GLY A 71 2.78 -7.16 -8.97
N ALA A 72 3.34 -7.61 -7.85
CA ALA A 72 2.91 -7.21 -6.52
C ALA A 72 2.97 -5.68 -6.27
N ILE A 73 3.93 -4.99 -6.91
CA ILE A 73 4.10 -3.54 -6.74
C ILE A 73 2.89 -2.76 -7.30
N ARG A 74 2.40 -3.12 -8.49
CA ARG A 74 1.25 -2.43 -9.09
C ARG A 74 -0.08 -2.96 -8.55
N ASP A 75 -0.12 -4.24 -8.17
CA ASP A 75 -1.34 -4.89 -7.71
C ASP A 75 -1.76 -4.39 -6.32
N VAL A 76 -0.81 -4.24 -5.39
CA VAL A 76 -1.10 -3.95 -3.97
C VAL A 76 -0.31 -2.77 -3.42
N VAL A 77 0.97 -2.61 -3.80
CA VAL A 77 1.78 -1.53 -3.21
C VAL A 77 1.22 -0.17 -3.62
N GLN A 78 1.21 0.12 -4.93
CA GLN A 78 0.88 1.44 -5.49
C GLN A 78 -0.48 1.99 -5.07
N ASN A 79 -1.46 1.12 -4.84
CA ASN A 79 -2.82 1.46 -4.45
C ASN A 79 -3.01 1.31 -2.93
N HIS A 80 -3.30 0.10 -2.45
CA HIS A 80 -3.77 -0.22 -1.12
C HIS A 80 -2.77 0.18 -0.05
N LEU A 81 -1.50 -0.22 -0.17
CA LEU A 81 -0.48 0.10 0.83
C LEU A 81 -0.16 1.59 0.86
N PHE A 82 -0.13 2.27 -0.30
CA PHE A 82 0.03 3.73 -0.33
C PHE A 82 -1.19 4.48 0.24
N GLN A 83 -2.41 3.95 0.11
CA GLN A 83 -3.59 4.49 0.81
C GLN A 83 -3.48 4.33 2.33
N LEU A 84 -3.08 3.15 2.81
CA LEU A 84 -2.85 2.88 4.23
C LEU A 84 -1.72 3.75 4.79
N LEU A 85 -0.63 3.91 4.04
CA LEU A 85 0.47 4.83 4.36
C LEU A 85 -0.05 6.26 4.53
N ALA A 86 -0.81 6.76 3.56
CA ALA A 86 -1.35 8.11 3.62
C ALA A 86 -2.25 8.32 4.85
N LEU A 87 -3.14 7.36 5.16
CA LEU A 87 -4.01 7.43 6.34
C LEU A 87 -3.24 7.27 7.67
N THR A 88 -2.16 6.50 7.67
CA THR A 88 -1.30 6.28 8.84
C THR A 88 -0.46 7.52 9.15
N CYS A 89 0.05 8.18 8.10
CA CYS A 89 1.02 9.26 8.24
C CYS A 89 0.43 10.67 8.09
N MET A 90 -0.82 10.82 7.64
CA MET A 90 -1.45 12.14 7.50
C MET A 90 -1.48 12.90 8.82
N GLY A 91 -1.38 14.23 8.75
CA GLY A 91 -1.61 15.09 9.90
C GLY A 91 -3.08 15.09 10.33
N ALA A 92 -3.38 15.79 11.43
CA ALA A 92 -4.76 16.04 11.82
C ALA A 92 -5.42 16.97 10.77
N PRO A 93 -6.52 16.53 10.12
CA PRO A 93 -7.17 17.36 9.12
C PRO A 93 -7.91 18.52 9.79
N THR A 94 -8.12 19.62 9.06
CA THR A 94 -8.88 20.78 9.54
C THR A 94 -10.35 20.47 9.82
N SER A 95 -10.88 19.43 9.15
CA SER A 95 -12.20 18.84 9.38
C SER A 95 -12.27 17.43 8.80
N PHE A 96 -13.34 16.70 9.06
CA PHE A 96 -13.61 15.40 8.43
C PHE A 96 -14.29 15.52 7.04
N ALA A 97 -14.34 16.71 6.46
CA ALA A 97 -14.79 16.88 5.08
C ALA A 97 -13.86 16.15 4.11
N ALA A 98 -14.41 15.63 3.00
CA ALA A 98 -13.68 14.77 2.09
C ALA A 98 -12.40 15.45 1.53
N ASP A 99 -12.46 16.73 1.17
CA ASP A 99 -11.31 17.45 0.61
C ASP A 99 -10.23 17.71 1.68
N ALA A 100 -10.61 18.07 2.91
CA ALA A 100 -9.65 18.25 4.01
C ALA A 100 -8.88 16.96 4.33
N LEU A 101 -9.53 15.80 4.24
CA LEU A 101 -8.87 14.49 4.36
C LEU A 101 -7.95 14.19 3.17
N ARG A 102 -8.38 14.51 1.94
CA ARG A 102 -7.57 14.31 0.73
C ARG A 102 -6.31 15.18 0.75
N ASP A 103 -6.40 16.42 1.21
CA ASP A 103 -5.27 17.34 1.27
C ASP A 103 -4.16 16.80 2.17
N GLU A 104 -4.49 16.31 3.37
CA GLU A 104 -3.50 15.73 4.27
C GLU A 104 -2.91 14.42 3.72
N LYS A 105 -3.71 13.60 3.04
CA LYS A 105 -3.19 12.40 2.33
C LYS A 105 -2.21 12.78 1.23
N VAL A 106 -2.55 13.79 0.41
CA VAL A 106 -1.69 14.26 -0.69
C VAL A 106 -0.39 14.87 -0.15
N LYS A 107 -0.44 15.57 0.98
CA LYS A 107 0.74 16.10 1.67
C LYS A 107 1.74 14.99 2.03
N VAL A 108 1.26 13.87 2.58
CA VAL A 108 2.10 12.70 2.85
C VAL A 108 2.72 12.17 1.57
N LEU A 109 1.90 11.92 0.54
CA LEU A 109 2.37 11.33 -0.72
C LEU A 109 3.43 12.20 -1.40
N ARG A 110 3.29 13.53 -1.35
CA ARG A 110 4.28 14.48 -1.87
C ARG A 110 5.58 14.52 -1.07
N ALA A 111 5.52 14.15 0.21
CA ALA A 111 6.68 14.13 1.11
C ALA A 111 7.44 12.79 1.09
N ILE A 112 6.99 11.80 0.30
CA ILE A 112 7.70 10.53 0.13
C ILE A 112 8.95 10.76 -0.70
N ARG A 113 10.12 10.36 -0.17
CA ARG A 113 11.37 10.41 -0.94
C ARG A 113 11.31 9.49 -2.16
N PRO A 114 11.96 9.84 -3.28
CA PRO A 114 12.09 8.96 -4.43
C PRO A 114 12.66 7.60 -4.03
N ILE A 115 11.93 6.53 -4.32
CA ILE A 115 12.28 5.16 -3.96
C ILE A 115 13.47 4.71 -4.79
N GLN A 116 14.55 4.29 -4.14
CA GLN A 116 15.73 3.75 -4.82
C GLN A 116 15.65 2.21 -4.89
N PRO A 117 16.25 1.57 -5.90
CA PRO A 117 16.28 0.10 -5.98
C PRO A 117 16.86 -0.58 -4.72
N ALA A 118 17.82 0.06 -4.05
CA ALA A 118 18.42 -0.45 -2.81
C ALA A 118 17.45 -0.48 -1.61
N ASP A 119 16.34 0.25 -1.67
CA ASP A 119 15.29 0.25 -0.65
C ASP A 119 14.18 -0.76 -0.94
N VAL A 120 14.33 -1.58 -1.99
CA VAL A 120 13.30 -2.50 -2.45
C VAL A 120 13.84 -3.93 -2.50
N VAL A 121 13.11 -4.85 -1.89
CA VAL A 121 13.31 -6.29 -2.02
C VAL A 121 12.15 -6.86 -2.82
N ARG A 122 12.46 -7.62 -3.87
CA ARG A 122 11.47 -8.35 -4.69
C ARG A 122 11.69 -9.85 -4.51
N GLY A 123 10.59 -10.58 -4.46
CA GLY A 123 10.59 -12.04 -4.37
C GLY A 123 9.61 -12.65 -5.37
N GLN A 124 9.83 -13.91 -5.67
CA GLN A 124 8.92 -14.72 -6.49
C GLN A 124 8.80 -16.09 -5.83
N TYR A 125 7.57 -16.47 -5.44
CA TYR A 125 7.34 -17.73 -4.74
C TYR A 125 7.59 -18.93 -5.68
N THR A 126 8.12 -19.99 -5.11
CA THR A 126 8.30 -21.30 -5.76
C THR A 126 7.23 -22.28 -5.30
N ALA A 127 7.26 -23.51 -5.81
CA ALA A 127 6.35 -24.54 -5.32
C ALA A 127 6.56 -24.77 -3.82
N GLY A 128 5.47 -25.00 -3.09
CA GLY A 128 5.50 -25.13 -1.64
C GLY A 128 4.10 -25.12 -1.03
N GLU A 129 4.05 -24.88 0.28
CA GLU A 129 2.81 -24.80 1.05
C GLU A 129 2.67 -23.41 1.69
N ALA A 130 1.47 -22.82 1.59
CA ALA A 130 1.11 -21.57 2.25
C ALA A 130 -0.35 -21.65 2.73
N GLY A 131 -0.63 -21.25 3.98
CA GLY A 131 -1.97 -21.36 4.58
C GLY A 131 -2.62 -22.76 4.51
N GLY A 132 -1.82 -23.83 4.47
CA GLY A 132 -2.30 -25.21 4.30
C GLY A 132 -2.65 -25.60 2.85
N LEU A 133 -2.39 -24.73 1.87
CA LEU A 133 -2.60 -24.97 0.45
C LEU A 133 -1.29 -25.40 -0.21
N GLN A 134 -1.32 -26.48 -0.98
CA GLN A 134 -0.21 -26.87 -1.86
C GLN A 134 -0.26 -26.02 -3.13
N LEU A 135 0.83 -25.31 -3.41
CA LEU A 135 0.92 -24.34 -4.50
C LEU A 135 2.01 -24.74 -5.49
N ALA A 136 1.67 -24.67 -6.78
CA ALA A 136 2.67 -24.70 -7.84
C ALA A 136 3.48 -23.39 -7.83
N GLY A 137 4.75 -23.44 -8.22
CA GLY A 137 5.58 -22.24 -8.33
C GLY A 137 5.05 -21.28 -9.40
N TYR A 138 5.28 -19.97 -9.24
CA TYR A 138 4.70 -18.95 -10.11
C TYR A 138 4.97 -19.19 -11.62
N ARG A 139 6.19 -19.60 -11.97
CA ARG A 139 6.60 -19.90 -13.37
C ARG A 139 5.98 -21.18 -13.97
N ALA A 140 5.28 -21.97 -13.16
CA ALA A 140 4.52 -23.13 -13.63
C ALA A 140 3.05 -22.78 -13.93
N ILE A 141 2.61 -21.55 -13.63
CA ILE A 141 1.24 -21.12 -13.85
C ILE A 141 1.02 -20.83 -15.35
N PRO A 142 -0.09 -21.31 -15.95
CA PRO A 142 -0.44 -20.99 -17.32
C PRO A 142 -0.45 -19.48 -17.59
N GLY A 143 0.18 -19.06 -18.70
CA GLY A 143 0.31 -17.65 -19.07
C GLY A 143 1.50 -16.92 -18.45
N VAL A 144 2.29 -17.58 -17.57
CA VAL A 144 3.54 -17.02 -17.03
C VAL A 144 4.74 -17.55 -17.83
N PRO A 145 5.61 -16.68 -18.38
CA PRO A 145 6.85 -17.10 -19.01
C PRO A 145 7.79 -17.84 -18.04
N HIS A 146 8.44 -18.92 -18.48
CA HIS A 146 9.38 -19.68 -17.65
C HIS A 146 10.57 -18.85 -17.13
N ALA A 147 10.94 -17.79 -17.84
CA ALA A 147 12.01 -16.86 -17.45
C ALA A 147 11.48 -15.60 -16.75
N SER A 148 10.22 -15.57 -16.31
CA SER A 148 9.61 -14.38 -15.72
C SER A 148 10.35 -13.90 -14.48
N GLU A 149 10.64 -12.60 -14.43
CA GLU A 149 11.18 -11.89 -13.28
C GLU A 149 10.11 -11.05 -12.55
N THR A 150 8.83 -11.24 -12.87
CA THR A 150 7.72 -10.53 -12.21
C THR A 150 7.64 -10.94 -10.75
N GLU A 151 7.57 -9.95 -9.86
CA GLU A 151 7.54 -10.19 -8.43
C GLU A 151 6.15 -10.62 -7.95
N THR A 152 6.10 -11.63 -7.10
CA THR A 152 4.90 -12.02 -6.33
C THR A 152 5.01 -11.62 -4.86
N TYR A 153 6.16 -11.07 -4.46
CA TYR A 153 6.43 -10.45 -3.18
C TYR A 153 7.20 -9.14 -3.39
N ALA A 154 6.87 -8.11 -2.63
CA ALA A 154 7.64 -6.88 -2.57
C ALA A 154 7.70 -6.34 -1.14
N ALA A 155 8.88 -5.92 -0.71
CA ALA A 155 9.08 -5.13 0.50
C ALA A 155 9.85 -3.85 0.18
N LEU A 156 9.41 -2.74 0.76
CA LEU A 156 9.94 -1.41 0.50
C LEU A 156 10.22 -0.71 1.83
N ARG A 157 11.36 -0.03 1.92
CA ARG A 157 11.62 0.97 2.97
C ARG A 157 11.38 2.36 2.41
N LEU A 158 10.49 3.11 3.06
CA LEU A 158 10.12 4.48 2.69
C LEU A 158 10.50 5.46 3.79
N HIS A 159 10.64 6.72 3.36
CA HIS A 159 10.79 7.87 4.25
C HIS A 159 9.79 8.96 3.82
N VAL A 160 9.06 9.50 4.79
CA VAL A 160 8.10 10.59 4.62
C VAL A 160 8.65 11.82 5.33
N ASP A 161 9.03 12.84 4.56
CA ASP A 161 9.66 14.06 5.08
C ASP A 161 8.61 15.10 5.51
N THR A 162 7.72 14.71 6.44
CA THR A 162 6.90 15.67 7.19
C THR A 162 7.48 15.90 8.59
N TRP A 163 6.97 16.91 9.29
CA TRP A 163 7.39 17.20 10.66
C TRP A 163 7.25 15.98 11.58
N GLU A 164 6.13 15.27 11.46
CA GLU A 164 5.74 14.14 12.30
C GLU A 164 6.52 12.86 12.03
N TRP A 165 7.10 12.70 10.83
CA TRP A 165 7.68 11.42 10.37
C TRP A 165 9.13 11.49 9.91
N ALA A 166 9.73 12.68 9.84
CA ALA A 166 11.12 12.83 9.43
C ALA A 166 12.05 11.94 10.28
N GLY A 167 12.81 11.06 9.62
CA GLY A 167 13.73 10.12 10.27
C GLY A 167 13.11 8.79 10.72
N VAL A 168 11.78 8.63 10.65
CA VAL A 168 11.11 7.36 10.96
C VAL A 168 11.05 6.50 9.69
N PRO A 169 11.67 5.30 9.67
CA PRO A 169 11.54 4.39 8.54
C PRO A 169 10.14 3.76 8.52
N ILE A 170 9.56 3.66 7.32
CA ILE A 170 8.26 3.04 7.09
C ILE A 170 8.44 1.87 6.14
N TYR A 171 8.07 0.67 6.59
CA TYR A 171 8.17 -0.56 5.83
C TYR A 171 6.82 -0.95 5.25
N LEU A 172 6.76 -1.11 3.94
CA LEU A 172 5.62 -1.69 3.25
C LEU A 172 6.01 -3.10 2.81
N ARG A 173 5.17 -4.10 3.07
CA ARG A 173 5.38 -5.45 2.51
C ARG A 173 4.09 -6.06 2.03
N THR A 174 4.17 -6.73 0.89
CA THR A 174 3.08 -7.51 0.32
C THR A 174 3.59 -8.78 -0.31
N GLY A 175 2.79 -9.83 -0.27
CA GLY A 175 3.13 -11.07 -0.96
C GLY A 175 1.96 -12.03 -1.08
N LYS A 176 2.02 -12.83 -2.14
CA LYS A 176 1.18 -14.02 -2.35
C LYS A 176 1.94 -15.27 -1.92
N ALA A 177 1.22 -16.32 -1.55
CA ALA A 177 1.77 -17.57 -1.02
C ALA A 177 2.69 -17.34 0.20
N MET A 178 2.21 -16.54 1.15
CA MET A 178 2.91 -16.23 2.42
C MET A 178 2.45 -17.10 3.59
#